data_AF-A0A0J7MN53-F1
#
_entry.id   AF-A0A0J7MN53-F1
#
_cell.length_a   1.000
_cell.length_b   1.000
_cell.length_c   1.000
_cell.angle_alpha   90.00
_cell.angle_beta   90.00
_cell.angle_gamma   90.00
#
_symmetry.space_group_name_H-M   'P 1'
#
loop_
_entity.id
_entity.type
_entity.pdbx_description
1 polymer ?
#
loop_
_entity_poly.entity_id
_entity_poly.type
_entity_poly.pdbx_seq_one_letter_code
_entity_poly.pdbx_strand_id
1 'polypeptide(L)'
;MICGFDREQFNYTLLPVILNNDPAGTSAKTILHFIQVYQSDKFRQYNYGREKNLLMYNSPEPPNYDLANITIPIALFYGSGDWLINTVHFFKDVKRLHRILPNVVDIYEVPWSNFNHVDFVWAKDAPKLVYERVLRIMRE
;
A
#
# COMPACT_ATOMS: atom_id res chain seq x y z
N MET A 1 -1.60 -1.95 16.99
CA MET A 1 -0.80 -1.31 15.93
C MET A 1 -1.58 -1.49 14.64
N ILE A 2 -1.78 -0.42 13.85
CA ILE A 2 -2.66 -0.46 12.65
C ILE A 2 -2.05 -1.33 11.52
N CYS A 3 -0.72 -1.50 11.55
CA CYS A 3 0.09 -2.10 10.51
C CYS A 3 0.18 -3.64 10.55
N GLY A 4 -0.24 -4.28 11.64
CA GLY A 4 0.09 -5.67 11.96
C GLY A 4 1.03 -5.77 13.18
N PHE A 5 1.51 -6.97 13.48
CA PHE A 5 2.35 -7.20 14.65
C PHE A 5 3.46 -8.21 14.35
N ASP A 6 4.71 -7.74 14.42
CA ASP A 6 5.90 -8.56 14.32
C ASP A 6 6.95 -8.11 15.34
N ARG A 7 6.98 -8.79 16.50
CA ARG A 7 7.98 -8.51 17.54
C ARG A 7 9.37 -9.00 17.17
N GLU A 8 9.46 -10.02 16.33
CA GLU A 8 10.71 -10.72 16.05
C GLU A 8 11.57 -9.93 15.07
N GLN A 9 10.93 -9.28 14.10
CA GLN A 9 11.60 -8.46 13.10
C GLN A 9 11.87 -7.02 13.54
N PHE A 10 11.08 -6.47 14.47
CA PHE A 10 11.18 -5.07 14.86
C PHE A 10 12.31 -4.80 15.87
N ASN A 11 13.23 -3.88 15.53
CA ASN A 11 14.27 -3.43 16.46
C ASN A 11 13.77 -2.28 17.36
N TYR A 12 13.33 -2.62 18.57
CA TYR A 12 12.81 -1.67 19.55
C TYR A 12 13.81 -0.59 19.99
N THR A 13 15.12 -0.79 19.86
CA THR A 13 16.09 0.26 20.19
C THR A 13 16.01 1.45 19.23
N LEU A 14 15.47 1.26 18.03
CA LEU A 14 15.27 2.31 17.03
C LEU A 14 13.95 3.06 17.21
N LEU A 15 13.07 2.62 18.12
CA LEU A 15 11.76 3.21 18.31
C LEU A 15 11.81 4.74 18.60
N PRO A 16 12.73 5.28 19.41
CA PRO A 16 12.83 6.73 19.61
C PRO A 16 13.18 7.48 18.33
N VAL A 17 14.04 6.91 17.48
CA VAL A 17 14.44 7.51 16.20
C VAL A 17 13.27 7.48 15.22
N ILE A 18 12.55 6.35 15.14
CA ILE A 18 11.37 6.20 14.29
C ILE A 18 10.31 7.23 14.70
N LEU A 19 9.93 7.28 15.98
CA LEU A 19 8.88 8.21 16.45
C LEU A 19 9.27 9.68 16.35
N ASN A 20 10.56 10.00 16.30
CA ASN A 20 11.04 11.37 16.08
C ASN A 20 10.96 11.80 14.60
N ASN A 21 10.90 10.85 13.66
CA ASN A 21 10.84 11.13 12.22
C ASN A 21 9.49 10.77 11.59
N ASP A 22 8.73 9.88 12.22
CA ASP A 22 7.45 9.38 11.73
C ASP A 22 6.35 9.56 12.78
N PRO A 23 5.18 10.13 12.40
CA PRO A 23 4.84 10.56 11.04
C PRO A 23 5.48 11.90 10.65
N ALA A 24 5.95 12.02 9.41
CA ALA A 24 6.46 13.28 8.83
C ALA A 24 5.37 14.32 8.47
N GLY A 25 4.10 14.02 8.76
CA GLY A 25 2.93 14.87 8.50
C GLY A 25 2.21 14.57 7.18
N THR A 26 0.90 14.83 7.16
CA THR A 26 0.04 14.76 5.96
C THR A 26 -1.14 15.72 6.09
N SER A 27 -1.85 16.01 5.00
CA SER A 27 -3.03 16.88 5.04
C SER A 27 -4.28 16.13 5.50
N ALA A 28 -5.20 16.83 6.19
CA ALA A 28 -6.50 16.25 6.58
C ALA A 28 -7.29 15.72 5.37
N LYS A 29 -7.14 16.35 4.21
CA LYS A 29 -7.76 15.90 2.95
C LYS A 29 -7.26 14.52 2.52
N THR A 30 -5.97 14.21 2.71
CA THR A 30 -5.41 12.90 2.38
C THR A 30 -5.99 11.81 3.26
N ILE A 31 -6.12 12.08 4.57
CA ILE A 31 -6.74 11.16 5.52
C ILE A 31 -8.22 10.91 5.17
N LEU A 32 -8.95 11.98 4.88
CA LEU A 32 -10.35 11.89 4.44
C LEU A 32 -10.49 11.12 3.12
N HIS A 33 -9.57 11.32 2.17
CA HIS A 33 -9.56 10.56 0.91
C HIS A 33 -9.35 9.07 1.15
N PHE A 34 -8.43 8.71 2.04
CA PHE A 34 -8.19 7.31 2.39
C PHE A 34 -9.44 6.63 2.96
N ILE A 35 -10.17 7.34 3.83
CA ILE A 35 -11.47 6.88 4.35
C ILE A 35 -12.50 6.73 3.22
N GLN A 36 -12.57 7.68 2.28
CA GLN A 36 -13.47 7.59 1.13
C GLN A 36 -13.17 6.36 0.24
N VAL A 37 -11.89 6.05 0.01
CA VAL A 37 -11.46 4.86 -0.74
C VAL A 37 -11.90 3.61 -0.01
N TYR A 38 -11.65 3.53 1.30
CA TYR A 38 -12.06 2.41 2.15
C TYR A 38 -13.59 2.20 2.12
N GLN A 39 -14.37 3.27 2.31
CA GLN A 39 -15.83 3.19 2.37
C GLN A 39 -16.48 2.87 1.02
N SER A 40 -15.90 3.34 -0.08
CA SER A 40 -16.50 3.17 -1.41
C SER A 40 -16.05 1.91 -2.15
N ASP A 41 -15.03 1.19 -1.65
CA ASP A 41 -14.40 0.06 -2.32
C ASP A 41 -13.97 0.37 -3.77
N LYS A 42 -13.51 1.61 -4.00
CA LYS A 42 -13.11 2.10 -5.32
C LYS A 42 -11.82 2.87 -5.25
N PHE A 43 -10.86 2.52 -6.11
CA PHE A 43 -9.68 3.34 -6.35
C PHE A 43 -10.03 4.49 -7.30
N ARG A 44 -10.27 5.66 -6.74
CA ARG A 44 -10.82 6.82 -7.45
C ARG A 44 -10.35 8.15 -6.87
N GLN A 45 -10.59 9.23 -7.61
CA GLN A 45 -10.25 10.58 -7.17
C GLN A 45 -11.05 11.01 -5.91
N TYR A 46 -10.62 12.11 -5.27
CA TYR A 46 -11.26 12.62 -4.06
C TYR A 46 -12.72 13.00 -4.32
N ASN A 47 -13.64 12.58 -3.46
CA ASN A 47 -15.03 12.98 -3.56
C ASN A 47 -15.24 14.34 -2.85
N TYR A 48 -15.49 15.40 -3.61
CA TYR A 48 -15.79 16.73 -3.06
C TYR A 48 -17.28 16.96 -2.76
N GLY A 49 -18.14 15.97 -3.02
CA GLY A 49 -19.59 16.13 -3.07
C GLY A 49 -20.08 16.51 -4.46
N ARG A 50 -21.36 16.25 -4.74
CA ARG A 50 -21.98 16.30 -6.08
C ARG A 50 -21.69 17.59 -6.84
N GLU A 51 -21.96 18.74 -6.24
CA GLU A 51 -21.82 20.05 -6.91
C GLU A 51 -20.37 20.33 -7.28
N LYS A 52 -19.44 20.12 -6.34
CA LYS A 52 -18.02 20.38 -6.58
C LYS A 52 -17.38 19.33 -7.50
N ASN A 53 -17.85 18.09 -7.49
CA ASN A 53 -17.43 17.09 -8.47
C ASN A 53 -17.87 17.47 -9.89
N LEU A 54 -19.08 18.01 -10.08
CA LEU A 54 -19.52 18.49 -11.40
C LEU A 54 -18.58 19.59 -11.91
N LEU A 55 -18.19 20.53 -11.04
CA LEU A 55 -17.24 21.59 -11.40
C LEU A 55 -15.82 21.06 -11.68
N MET A 56 -15.35 20.08 -10.91
CA MET A 56 -13.97 19.58 -11.01
C MET A 56 -13.79 18.50 -12.08
N TYR A 57 -14.81 17.68 -12.31
CA TYR A 57 -14.72 16.42 -13.05
C TYR A 57 -15.76 16.30 -14.17
N ASN A 58 -16.66 17.28 -14.34
CA ASN A 58 -17.81 17.17 -15.23
C ASN A 58 -18.67 15.92 -14.96
N SER A 59 -18.65 15.43 -13.72
CA SER A 59 -19.37 14.23 -13.27
C SER A 59 -19.82 14.41 -11.83
N PRO A 60 -21.03 13.94 -11.44
CA PRO A 60 -21.49 14.02 -10.05
C PRO A 60 -20.67 13.12 -9.10
N GLU A 61 -20.05 12.08 -9.63
CA GLU A 61 -19.17 11.16 -8.91
C GLU A 61 -17.71 11.34 -9.36
N PRO A 62 -16.72 11.16 -8.47
CA PRO A 62 -15.32 11.20 -8.87
C PRO A 62 -14.98 10.02 -9.79
N PRO A 63 -14.18 10.24 -10.85
CA PRO A 63 -13.77 9.18 -11.77
C PRO A 63 -12.82 8.18 -11.09
N ASN A 64 -12.94 6.92 -11.48
CA ASN A 64 -12.02 5.86 -11.06
C ASN A 64 -10.66 6.02 -11.77
N TYR A 65 -9.59 5.61 -11.09
CA TYR A 65 -8.31 5.43 -11.76
C TYR A 65 -8.32 4.12 -12.51
N ASP A 66 -8.08 4.19 -13.81
CA ASP A 66 -7.99 3.01 -14.66
C ASP A 66 -6.57 2.43 -14.63
N LEU A 67 -6.42 1.39 -13.81
CA LEU A 67 -5.15 0.69 -13.61
C LEU A 67 -4.69 -0.10 -14.85
N ALA A 68 -5.58 -0.34 -15.84
CA ALA A 68 -5.19 -0.97 -17.10
C ALA A 68 -4.26 -0.07 -17.95
N ASN A 69 -4.24 1.24 -17.68
CA ASN A 69 -3.34 2.18 -18.36
C ASN A 69 -1.91 2.15 -17.81
N ILE A 70 -1.62 1.35 -16.79
CA ILE A 70 -0.27 1.24 -16.23
C ILE A 70 0.55 0.28 -17.09
N THR A 71 1.47 0.82 -17.88
CA THR A 71 2.26 0.04 -18.86
C THR A 71 3.63 -0.42 -18.34
N ILE A 72 4.12 0.18 -17.25
CA ILE A 72 5.43 -0.15 -16.69
C ILE A 72 5.45 -1.56 -16.08
N PRO A 73 6.59 -2.28 -16.11
CA PRO A 73 6.77 -3.52 -15.37
C PRO A 73 6.62 -3.29 -13.86
N ILE A 74 5.84 -4.13 -13.18
CA ILE A 74 5.60 -4.04 -11.74
C ILE A 74 5.95 -5.36 -11.06
N ALA A 75 6.74 -5.29 -9.99
CA ALA A 75 6.91 -6.39 -9.05
C ALA A 75 6.10 -6.08 -7.77
N LEU A 76 5.23 -7.01 -7.36
CA LEU A 76 4.38 -6.86 -6.18
C LEU A 76 4.95 -7.65 -5.01
N PHE A 77 5.26 -6.97 -3.90
CA PHE A 77 5.72 -7.58 -2.65
C PHE A 77 4.65 -7.41 -1.58
N TYR A 78 4.31 -8.47 -0.86
CA TYR A 78 3.29 -8.41 0.20
C TYR A 78 3.59 -9.37 1.36
N GLY A 79 3.11 -9.05 2.55
CA GLY A 79 3.24 -9.87 3.74
C GLY A 79 1.89 -10.31 4.29
N SER A 80 1.77 -11.56 4.73
CA SER A 80 0.53 -12.10 5.29
C SER A 80 0.14 -11.47 6.63
N GLY A 81 1.08 -10.86 7.34
CA GLY A 81 0.86 -10.15 8.60
C GLY A 81 0.38 -8.70 8.44
N ASP A 82 0.30 -8.18 7.22
CA ASP A 82 -0.05 -6.78 6.94
C ASP A 82 -1.56 -6.54 7.13
N TRP A 83 -1.93 -5.89 8.25
CA TRP A 83 -3.33 -5.58 8.52
C TRP A 83 -3.87 -4.47 7.63
N LEU A 84 -3.06 -3.54 7.13
CA LEU A 84 -3.53 -2.45 6.28
C LEU A 84 -3.98 -2.95 4.90
N ILE A 85 -3.33 -3.99 4.39
CA ILE A 85 -3.72 -4.61 3.12
C ILE A 85 -4.85 -5.64 3.34
N ASN A 86 -4.78 -6.43 4.42
CA ASN A 86 -5.73 -7.53 4.65
C ASN A 86 -7.10 -7.09 5.21
N THR A 87 -7.20 -5.92 5.85
CA THR A 87 -8.47 -5.46 6.44
C THR A 87 -9.35 -4.68 5.47
N VAL A 88 -8.78 -4.04 4.44
CA VAL A 88 -9.54 -3.26 3.46
C VAL A 88 -10.05 -4.16 2.35
N HIS A 89 -11.37 -4.26 2.19
CA HIS A 89 -12.00 -5.15 1.18
C HIS A 89 -11.50 -4.91 -0.25
N PHE A 90 -11.13 -3.68 -0.61
CA PHE A 90 -10.58 -3.35 -1.92
C PHE A 90 -9.17 -3.95 -2.11
N PHE A 91 -8.37 -3.95 -1.04
CA PHE A 91 -6.98 -4.42 -1.00
C PHE A 91 -6.82 -5.84 -0.45
N LYS A 92 -7.92 -6.52 -0.07
CA LYS A 92 -7.95 -7.90 0.46
C LYS A 92 -7.29 -8.94 -0.41
N ASP A 93 -6.84 -8.57 -1.60
CA ASP A 93 -5.99 -9.40 -2.40
C ASP A 93 -5.06 -8.50 -3.19
N VAL A 94 -3.77 -8.51 -2.83
CA VAL A 94 -2.70 -8.19 -3.80
C VAL A 94 -2.90 -9.01 -5.09
N LYS A 95 -3.57 -10.16 -5.00
CA LYS A 95 -4.07 -10.96 -6.14
C LYS A 95 -5.11 -10.23 -7.00
N ARG A 96 -6.00 -9.39 -6.45
CA ARG A 96 -6.96 -8.56 -7.21
C ARG A 96 -6.20 -7.48 -7.96
N LEU A 97 -5.26 -6.81 -7.30
CA LEU A 97 -4.40 -5.83 -7.96
C LEU A 97 -3.59 -6.48 -9.09
N HIS A 98 -2.98 -7.64 -8.83
CA HIS A 98 -2.28 -8.44 -9.83
C HIS A 98 -3.15 -8.79 -11.05
N ARG A 99 -4.42 -9.15 -10.84
CA ARG A 99 -5.36 -9.44 -11.96
C ARG A 99 -5.73 -8.21 -12.79
N ILE A 100 -5.66 -7.01 -12.22
CA ILE A 100 -6.03 -5.77 -12.90
C ILE A 100 -4.82 -5.15 -13.62
N LEU A 101 -3.63 -5.27 -13.03
CA LEU A 101 -2.40 -4.73 -13.62
C LEU A 101 -1.97 -5.56 -14.84
N PRO A 102 -1.69 -4.91 -15.99
CA PRO A 102 -1.42 -5.64 -17.23
C PRO A 102 0.02 -6.16 -17.34
N ASN A 103 0.96 -5.63 -16.55
CA ASN A 103 2.39 -5.92 -16.69
C ASN A 103 3.07 -6.22 -15.34
N VAL A 104 2.62 -7.29 -14.67
CA VAL A 104 3.25 -7.76 -13.42
C VAL A 104 4.32 -8.79 -13.75
N VAL A 105 5.58 -8.48 -13.39
CA VAL A 105 6.75 -9.33 -13.67
C VAL A 105 7.12 -10.25 -12.50
N ASP A 106 6.69 -9.90 -11.29
CA ASP A 106 6.87 -10.74 -10.10
C ASP A 106 5.75 -10.49 -9.10
N ILE A 107 5.36 -11.54 -8.39
CA ILE A 107 4.47 -11.46 -7.23
C ILE A 107 5.07 -12.32 -6.13
N TYR A 108 5.45 -11.66 -5.04
CA TYR A 108 6.23 -12.26 -3.98
C TYR A 108 5.57 -12.04 -2.62
N GLU A 109 5.10 -13.14 -2.05
CA GLU A 109 4.75 -13.19 -0.64
C GLU A 109 6.04 -13.35 0.17
N VAL A 110 6.29 -12.40 1.06
CA VAL A 110 7.45 -12.47 1.94
C VAL A 110 7.31 -13.71 2.83
N PRO A 111 8.31 -14.62 2.87
CA PRO A 111 8.21 -15.92 3.54
C PRO A 111 8.39 -15.78 5.06
N TRP A 112 7.56 -14.94 5.66
CA TRP A 112 7.53 -14.64 7.08
C TRP A 112 6.09 -14.31 7.47
N SER A 113 5.46 -15.19 8.23
CA SER A 113 4.00 -15.16 8.43
C SER A 113 3.49 -13.87 9.09
N ASN A 114 4.31 -13.28 9.96
CA ASN A 114 3.99 -12.07 10.69
C ASN A 114 4.42 -10.79 9.97
N PHE A 115 4.99 -10.90 8.77
CA PHE A 115 5.55 -9.76 8.04
C PHE A 115 4.44 -8.77 7.74
N ASN A 116 4.57 -7.59 8.32
CA ASN A 116 3.53 -6.58 8.40
C ASN A 116 3.89 -5.33 7.59
N HIS A 117 3.02 -4.32 7.60
CA HIS A 117 3.15 -3.14 6.75
C HIS A 117 4.48 -2.38 6.90
N VAL A 118 5.02 -2.31 8.12
CA VAL A 118 6.23 -1.52 8.39
C VAL A 118 7.51 -2.35 8.29
N ASP A 119 7.40 -3.66 8.21
CA ASP A 119 8.56 -4.56 8.11
C ASP A 119 9.31 -4.38 6.79
N PHE A 120 8.63 -3.91 5.73
CA PHE A 120 9.26 -3.52 4.47
C PHE A 120 10.30 -2.40 4.62
N VAL A 121 10.31 -1.68 5.75
CA VAL A 121 11.25 -0.59 6.03
C VAL A 121 12.08 -0.88 7.29
N TRP A 122 11.47 -1.43 8.34
CA TRP A 122 12.07 -1.52 9.68
C TRP A 122 12.38 -2.94 10.17
N ALA A 123 12.07 -3.98 9.40
CA ALA A 123 12.46 -5.33 9.79
C ALA A 123 13.99 -5.50 9.70
N LYS A 124 14.59 -6.05 10.74
CA LYS A 124 16.04 -6.33 10.79
C LYS A 124 16.48 -7.27 9.66
N ASP A 125 15.62 -8.20 9.23
CA ASP A 125 15.89 -9.12 8.13
C ASP A 125 15.26 -8.67 6.79
N ALA A 126 14.72 -7.44 6.69
CA ALA A 126 14.25 -6.88 5.41
C ALA A 126 15.29 -6.97 4.27
N PRO A 127 16.61 -6.79 4.52
CA PRO A 127 17.62 -6.99 3.49
C PRO A 127 17.56 -8.37 2.83
N LYS A 128 17.44 -9.43 3.63
CA LYS A 128 17.40 -10.83 3.15
C LYS A 128 16.02 -11.21 2.61
N LEU A 129 14.97 -10.79 3.32
CA LEU A 129 13.59 -11.16 3.02
C LEU A 129 13.03 -10.42 1.80
N VAL A 130 13.49 -9.20 1.53
CA VAL A 130 12.92 -8.33 0.49
C VAL A 130 14.00 -7.76 -0.42
N TYR A 131 14.98 -7.02 0.12
CA TYR A 131 15.84 -6.14 -0.69
C TYR A 131 16.74 -6.90 -1.65
N GLU A 132 17.28 -8.06 -1.27
CA GLU A 132 18.08 -8.91 -2.16
C GLU A 132 17.29 -9.34 -3.41
N ARG A 133 15.99 -9.66 -3.25
CA ARG A 133 15.10 -10.01 -4.36
C ARG A 133 14.80 -8.80 -5.24
N VAL A 134 14.50 -7.64 -4.64
CA VAL A 134 14.30 -6.38 -5.38
C VAL A 134 15.53 -6.07 -6.23
N LEU A 135 16.73 -6.13 -5.65
CA LEU A 135 17.98 -5.86 -6.36
C LEU A 135 18.26 -6.87 -7.48
N ARG A 136 17.81 -8.13 -7.34
CA ARG A 136 17.90 -9.13 -8.42
C ARG A 136 16.99 -8.76 -9.59
N ILE A 137 15.73 -8.43 -9.32
CA ILE A 137 14.76 -8.01 -10.35
C ILE A 137 15.27 -6.76 -11.09
N MET A 138 15.88 -5.81 -10.38
CA MET A 138 16.43 -4.59 -11.01
C MET A 138 17.66 -4.83 -11.91
N ARG A 139 18.32 -5.99 -11.80
CA ARG A 139 19.49 -6.35 -12.61
C ARG A 139 19.13 -7.16 -13.87
N GLU A 140 17.89 -7.63 -13.96
CA GLU A 140 17.33 -8.32 -15.12
C GLU A 140 16.81 -7.30 -16.14
#